data_AF-A0A091EQC6-F1
#
_entry.id   AF-A0A091EQC6-F1
#
_cell.length_a   1.000
_cell.length_b   1.000
_cell.length_c   1.000
_cell.angle_alpha   90.00
_cell.angle_beta   90.00
_cell.angle_gamma   90.00
#
_symmetry.space_group_name_H-M   'P 1'
#
loop_
_entity.id
_entity.type
_entity.pdbx_description
1 polymer ?
#
loop_
_entity_poly.entity_id
_entity_poly.type
_entity_poly.pdbx_seq_one_letter_code
_entity_poly.pdbx_strand_id
1 'polypeptide(L)'
;EAVGNQGPIYIKVPYSLIELEQWKATVGKYKENPDKVANLVERAINTQNPDWSDLKSVIGTLLDPTERQMVKKAVIDSMELSITNEPIQGTVAEIFPMDNPGWYPKVPAHMERLKRYQNLIVYGLKHGVPKAVNWSKLYEVKQNESPTDFLN
;
A
#
# COMPACT_ATOMS: atom_id res chain seq x y z
N GLU A 1 -19.27 45.41 -11.51
CA GLU A 1 -18.87 44.28 -10.65
C GLU A 1 -19.56 43.02 -11.13
N ALA A 2 -18.80 41.96 -11.40
CA ALA A 2 -19.36 40.65 -11.75
C ALA A 2 -18.99 39.68 -10.63
N VAL A 3 -20.00 39.26 -9.86
CA VAL A 3 -19.86 38.33 -8.74
C VAL A 3 -20.13 36.90 -9.26
N GLY A 4 -19.21 36.00 -8.92
CA GLY A 4 -19.58 34.63 -8.52
C GLY A 4 -19.64 33.56 -9.61
N ASN A 5 -18.53 32.86 -9.82
CA ASN A 5 -18.55 31.40 -10.04
C ASN A 5 -17.18 30.80 -9.73
N GLN A 6 -16.74 30.96 -8.48
CA GLN A 6 -15.67 30.13 -7.96
C GLN A 6 -16.34 28.89 -7.37
N GLY A 7 -16.34 27.79 -8.14
CA GLY A 7 -16.67 26.47 -7.61
C GLY A 7 -15.82 26.15 -6.38
N PRO A 8 -16.13 25.09 -5.62
CA PRO A 8 -15.50 24.81 -4.32
C PRO A 8 -13.97 24.91 -4.40
N ILE A 9 -13.41 25.83 -3.61
CA ILE A 9 -11.97 26.04 -3.51
C ILE A 9 -11.40 24.86 -2.71
N TYR A 10 -10.72 23.95 -3.40
CA TYR A 10 -9.95 22.90 -2.75
C TYR A 10 -8.66 23.50 -2.20
N ILE A 11 -8.58 23.63 -0.88
CA ILE A 11 -7.35 23.98 -0.17
C ILE A 11 -6.62 22.67 0.11
N LYS A 12 -5.53 22.43 -0.62
CA LYS A 12 -4.63 21.32 -0.34
C LYS A 12 -3.68 21.73 0.78
N VAL A 13 -3.72 21.02 1.90
CA VAL A 13 -2.76 21.18 2.99
C VAL A 13 -1.73 20.06 2.87
N PRO A 14 -0.45 20.37 2.59
CA PRO A 14 0.59 19.34 2.56
C PRO A 14 0.89 18.83 3.97
N TYR A 15 1.32 17.58 4.08
CA TYR A 15 1.88 17.08 5.34
C TYR A 15 3.15 17.84 5.69
N SER A 16 3.23 18.32 6.93
CA SER A 16 4.46 18.92 7.43
C SER A 16 5.52 17.84 7.70
N LEU A 17 6.79 18.21 7.60
CA LEU A 17 7.89 17.29 7.93
C LEU A 17 7.79 16.80 9.38
N ILE A 18 7.39 17.69 10.31
CA ILE A 18 7.23 17.37 11.74
C ILE A 18 6.16 16.29 11.92
N GLU A 19 5.01 16.40 11.26
CA GLU A 19 3.94 15.39 11.32
C GLU A 19 4.43 14.04 10.79
N LEU A 20 5.14 14.02 9.66
CA LEU A 20 5.66 12.78 9.09
C LEU A 20 6.69 12.09 9.99
N GLU A 21 7.57 12.86 10.64
CA GLU A 21 8.52 12.32 11.63
C GLU A 21 7.80 11.77 12.87
N GLN A 22 6.75 12.44 13.34
CA GLN A 22 5.91 11.92 14.43
C GLN A 22 5.20 10.63 14.05
N TRP A 23 4.71 10.53 12.82
CA TRP A 23 4.12 9.30 12.30
C TRP A 23 5.16 8.18 12.26
N LYS A 24 6.37 8.46 11.77
CA LYS A 24 7.49 7.51 11.75
C LYS A 24 7.82 7.01 13.15
N ALA A 25 7.93 7.90 14.12
CA ALA A 25 8.13 7.54 15.53
C ALA A 25 6.98 6.69 16.08
N THR A 26 5.74 7.00 15.70
CA THR A 26 4.53 6.28 16.15
C THR A 26 4.46 4.87 15.60
N VAL A 27 4.74 4.65 14.32
CA VAL A 27 4.61 3.33 13.67
C VAL A 27 5.87 2.48 13.83
N GLY A 28 7.03 3.08 14.02
CA GLY A 28 8.30 2.39 14.18
C GLY A 28 8.87 1.85 12.86
N LYS A 29 9.58 0.72 12.93
CA LYS A 29 10.13 0.04 11.76
C LYS A 29 9.03 -0.74 11.05
N TYR A 30 8.95 -0.57 9.73
CA TYR A 30 7.89 -1.19 8.93
C TYR A 30 7.97 -2.71 8.98
N LYS A 31 9.18 -3.30 8.88
CA LYS A 31 9.36 -4.76 8.98
C LYS A 31 8.85 -5.40 10.26
N GLU A 32 8.79 -4.65 11.36
CA GLU A 32 8.31 -5.15 12.65
C GLU A 32 6.79 -5.09 12.75
N ASN A 33 6.15 -4.08 12.14
CA ASN A 33 4.72 -3.83 12.25
C ASN A 33 4.10 -3.34 10.92
N PRO A 34 4.09 -4.15 9.85
CA PRO A 34 3.61 -3.73 8.53
C PRO A 34 2.14 -3.29 8.54
N ASP A 35 1.28 -3.99 9.30
CA ASP A 35 -0.13 -3.65 9.46
C ASP A 35 -0.34 -2.28 10.11
N LYS A 36 0.49 -1.90 11.07
CA LYS A 36 0.39 -0.60 11.74
C LYS A 36 0.69 0.56 10.79
N VAL A 37 1.70 0.38 9.93
CA VAL A 37 2.04 1.34 8.88
C VAL A 37 0.91 1.41 7.85
N ALA A 38 0.42 0.25 7.38
CA ALA A 38 -0.68 0.18 6.42
C ALA A 38 -1.95 0.89 6.93
N ASN A 39 -2.35 0.64 8.18
CA ASN A 39 -3.54 1.23 8.79
C ASN A 39 -3.43 2.76 8.94
N LEU A 40 -2.23 3.26 9.25
CA LEU A 40 -1.97 4.69 9.33
C LEU A 40 -2.09 5.36 7.94
N VAL A 41 -1.49 4.76 6.92
CA VAL A 41 -1.57 5.25 5.53
C VAL A 41 -3.01 5.15 4.99
N GLU A 42 -3.73 4.06 5.26
CA GLU A 42 -5.13 3.88 4.87
C GLU A 42 -6.03 4.95 5.53
N ARG A 43 -5.79 5.28 6.80
CA ARG A 43 -6.49 6.38 7.48
C ARG A 43 -6.16 7.74 6.84
N ALA A 44 -4.91 8.00 6.52
CA ALA A 44 -4.49 9.21 5.82
C ALA A 44 -5.18 9.33 4.45
N ILE A 45 -5.28 8.22 3.71
CA ILE A 45 -6.00 8.15 2.44
C ILE A 45 -7.48 8.53 2.61
N ASN A 46 -8.15 7.92 3.58
CA ASN A 46 -9.57 8.14 3.81
C ASN A 46 -9.91 9.55 4.31
N THR A 47 -9.00 10.20 5.02
CA THR A 47 -9.27 11.50 5.66
C THR A 47 -8.80 12.69 4.82
N GLN A 48 -7.69 12.56 4.11
CA GLN A 48 -7.05 13.67 3.40
C GLN A 48 -7.03 13.48 1.88
N ASN A 49 -7.32 12.28 1.38
CA ASN A 49 -7.24 11.93 -0.05
C ASN A 49 -5.93 12.43 -0.72
N PRO A 50 -4.77 12.01 -0.21
CA PRO A 50 -3.46 12.44 -0.67
C PRO A 50 -3.25 12.06 -2.14
N ASP A 51 -2.60 12.95 -2.89
CA ASP A 51 -2.23 12.65 -4.27
C ASP A 51 -0.96 11.78 -4.33
N TRP A 52 -0.50 11.51 -5.56
CA TRP A 52 0.70 10.72 -5.79
C TRP A 52 1.94 11.30 -5.10
N SER A 53 2.11 12.63 -5.11
CA SER A 53 3.28 13.28 -4.52
C SER A 53 3.24 13.22 -2.99
N ASP A 54 2.05 13.43 -2.41
CA ASP A 54 1.86 13.32 -0.97
C ASP A 54 2.20 11.91 -0.48
N LEU A 55 1.70 10.88 -1.17
CA LEU A 55 1.99 9.48 -0.83
C LEU A 55 3.47 9.14 -1.02
N LYS A 56 4.13 9.68 -2.05
CA LYS A 56 5.59 9.50 -2.22
C LYS A 56 6.36 10.08 -1.03
N SER A 57 5.98 11.25 -0.52
CA SER A 57 6.59 11.83 0.68
C SER A 57 6.29 10.99 1.93
N VAL A 58 5.02 10.61 2.16
CA VAL A 58 4.63 9.76 3.30
C VAL A 58 5.41 8.44 3.29
N ILE A 59 5.41 7.71 2.18
CA ILE A 59 6.12 6.43 2.07
C ILE A 59 7.64 6.63 2.12
N GLY A 60 8.16 7.73 1.58
CA GLY A 60 9.57 8.09 1.63
C GLY A 60 10.09 8.30 3.05
N THR A 61 9.26 8.90 3.93
CA THR A 61 9.55 9.08 5.35
C THR A 61 9.33 7.80 6.15
N LEU A 62 8.22 7.10 5.89
CA LEU A 62 7.83 5.94 6.70
C LEU A 62 8.70 4.70 6.45
N LEU A 63 9.29 4.54 5.26
CA LEU A 63 10.00 3.33 4.87
C LEU A 63 11.42 3.63 4.40
N ASP A 64 12.36 2.75 4.74
CA ASP A 64 13.71 2.77 4.16
C ASP A 64 13.72 2.32 2.68
N PRO A 65 14.83 2.52 1.92
CA PRO A 65 14.89 2.11 0.52
C PRO A 65 14.59 0.63 0.25
N THR A 66 15.01 -0.27 1.14
CA THR A 66 14.77 -1.71 1.02
C THR A 66 13.30 -2.04 1.28
N GLU A 67 12.72 -1.47 2.32
CA GLU A 67 11.29 -1.60 2.65
C GLU A 67 10.41 -1.10 1.50
N ARG A 68 10.78 0.00 0.84
CA ARG A 68 10.06 0.49 -0.35
C ARG A 68 10.13 -0.48 -1.53
N GLN A 69 11.26 -1.16 -1.74
CA GLN A 69 11.35 -2.19 -2.78
C GLN A 69 10.48 -3.40 -2.45
N MET A 70 10.37 -3.78 -1.18
CA MET A 70 9.48 -4.86 -0.73
C MET A 70 8.00 -4.54 -1.02
N VAL A 71 7.54 -3.34 -0.67
CA VAL A 71 6.18 -2.86 -0.99
C VAL A 71 5.95 -2.86 -2.49
N LYS A 72 6.89 -2.32 -3.28
CA LYS A 72 6.80 -2.29 -4.74
C LYS A 72 6.69 -3.70 -5.31
N LYS A 73 7.52 -4.63 -4.85
CA LYS A 73 7.51 -6.02 -5.31
C LYS A 73 6.17 -6.69 -5.03
N ALA A 74 5.62 -6.54 -3.82
CA ALA A 74 4.32 -7.10 -3.49
C ALA A 74 3.19 -6.57 -4.40
N VAL A 75 3.21 -5.28 -4.75
CA VAL A 75 2.27 -4.71 -5.72
C VAL A 75 2.43 -5.35 -7.08
N ILE A 76 3.65 -5.41 -7.62
CA ILE A 76 3.91 -5.96 -8.96
C ILE A 76 3.51 -7.44 -9.03
N ASP A 77 3.96 -8.24 -8.07
CA ASP A 77 3.66 -9.68 -8.01
C ASP A 77 2.13 -9.91 -7.98
N SER A 78 1.37 -9.07 -7.26
CA SER A 78 -0.10 -9.15 -7.21
C SER A 78 -0.79 -8.83 -8.55
N MET A 79 -0.22 -7.89 -9.30
CA MET A 79 -0.74 -7.48 -10.60
C MET A 79 -0.47 -8.56 -11.65
N GLU A 80 0.73 -9.16 -11.63
CA GLU A 80 1.07 -10.30 -12.51
C GLU A 80 0.16 -11.51 -12.26
N LEU A 81 -0.13 -11.83 -10.98
CA LEU A 81 -1.09 -12.88 -10.60
C LEU A 81 -2.54 -12.55 -10.98
N SER A 82 -2.88 -11.27 -11.07
CA SER A 82 -4.24 -10.85 -11.44
C SER A 82 -4.43 -10.87 -12.96
N ILE A 83 -3.39 -10.53 -13.75
CA ILE A 83 -3.42 -10.62 -15.22
C ILE A 83 -3.72 -12.06 -15.70
N THR A 84 -3.30 -13.08 -14.94
CA THR A 84 -3.63 -14.48 -15.25
C THR A 84 -5.08 -14.87 -14.97
N ASN A 85 -5.83 -14.08 -14.18
CA ASN A 85 -7.19 -14.38 -13.74
C ASN A 85 -8.24 -13.41 -14.31
N GLU A 86 -7.90 -12.14 -14.55
CA GLU A 86 -8.76 -11.13 -15.15
C GLU A 86 -7.87 -10.04 -15.83
N PRO A 87 -8.15 -9.63 -17.08
CA PRO A 87 -7.29 -8.68 -17.77
C PRO A 87 -7.36 -7.31 -17.11
N ILE A 88 -6.30 -6.97 -16.37
CA ILE A 88 -6.08 -5.62 -15.93
C ILE A 88 -5.88 -4.72 -17.15
N GLN A 89 -6.69 -3.68 -17.29
CA GLN A 89 -6.46 -2.63 -18.29
C GLN A 89 -5.25 -1.78 -17.89
N GLY A 90 -4.22 -1.79 -18.75
CA GLY A 90 -3.00 -0.98 -18.63
C GLY A 90 -1.74 -1.75 -18.21
N THR A 91 -0.58 -1.15 -18.44
CA THR A 91 0.74 -1.69 -18.03
C THR A 91 1.00 -1.45 -16.55
N VAL A 92 1.95 -2.19 -15.97
CA VAL A 92 2.43 -1.96 -14.59
C VAL A 92 2.86 -0.51 -14.38
N ALA A 93 3.53 0.10 -15.37
CA ALA A 93 3.98 1.49 -15.29
C ALA A 93 2.83 2.51 -15.32
N GLU A 94 1.73 2.21 -16.00
CA GLU A 94 0.54 3.07 -16.04
C GLU A 94 -0.27 3.01 -14.74
N ILE A 95 -0.24 1.85 -14.08
CA ILE A 95 -1.05 1.58 -12.88
C ILE A 95 -0.30 1.92 -11.60
N PHE A 96 1.02 1.66 -11.56
CA PHE A 96 1.89 1.95 -10.44
C PHE A 96 3.13 2.76 -10.90
N PRO A 97 2.93 4.03 -11.28
CA PRO A 97 3.99 4.86 -11.84
C PRO A 97 5.08 5.19 -10.83
N MET A 98 6.33 5.10 -11.28
CA MET A 98 7.53 5.42 -10.48
C MET A 98 7.80 6.92 -10.39
N ASP A 99 7.46 7.63 -11.47
CA ASP A 99 7.57 9.07 -11.67
C ASP A 99 6.20 9.74 -11.57
N ASN A 100 6.18 11.07 -11.45
CA ASN A 100 4.94 11.81 -11.31
C ASN A 100 4.05 11.60 -12.55
N PRO A 101 2.87 10.99 -12.41
CA PRO A 101 2.02 10.69 -13.56
C PRO A 101 1.17 11.88 -14.01
N GLY A 102 1.29 13.05 -13.37
CA GLY A 102 0.50 14.24 -13.70
C GLY A 102 -1.00 14.08 -13.42
N TRP A 103 -1.36 13.20 -12.48
CA TRP A 103 -2.76 13.02 -12.08
C TRP A 103 -3.23 14.19 -11.23
N TYR A 104 -4.42 14.69 -11.57
CA TYR A 104 -5.05 15.81 -10.90
C TYR A 104 -6.37 15.34 -10.30
N PRO A 105 -6.57 15.42 -8.97
CA PRO A 105 -7.79 14.93 -8.33
C PRO A 105 -9.10 15.51 -8.88
N LYS A 106 -9.03 16.69 -9.53
CA LYS A 106 -10.18 17.35 -10.15
C LYS A 106 -10.63 16.71 -11.47
N VAL A 107 -9.81 15.87 -12.09
CA VAL A 107 -10.15 15.17 -13.33
C VAL A 107 -10.68 13.77 -12.96
N PRO A 108 -11.94 13.42 -13.28
CA PRO A 108 -12.54 12.15 -12.85
C PRO A 108 -11.71 10.90 -13.19
N ALA A 109 -11.20 10.83 -14.42
CA ALA A 109 -10.34 9.72 -14.85
C ALA A 109 -9.00 9.67 -14.09
N HIS A 110 -8.44 10.82 -13.70
CA HIS A 110 -7.22 10.86 -12.87
C HIS A 110 -7.52 10.46 -11.44
N MET A 111 -8.69 10.82 -10.92
CA MET A 111 -9.14 10.43 -9.58
C MET A 111 -9.35 8.92 -9.48
N GLU A 112 -9.88 8.28 -10.51
CA GLU A 112 -9.98 6.81 -10.57
C GLU A 112 -8.60 6.14 -10.52
N ARG A 113 -7.64 6.63 -11.32
CA ARG A 113 -6.25 6.17 -11.28
C ARG A 113 -5.60 6.40 -9.92
N LEU A 114 -5.85 7.56 -9.30
CA LEU A 114 -5.34 7.88 -7.97
C LEU A 114 -5.90 6.93 -6.90
N LYS A 115 -7.21 6.65 -6.91
CA LYS A 115 -7.81 5.67 -5.99
C LYS A 115 -7.21 4.28 -6.15
N ARG A 116 -7.00 3.87 -7.40
CA ARG A 116 -6.35 2.59 -7.69
C ARG A 116 -4.93 2.55 -7.12
N TYR A 117 -4.15 3.62 -7.33
CA TYR A 117 -2.80 3.74 -6.78
C TYR A 117 -2.77 3.72 -5.25
N GLN A 118 -3.67 4.46 -4.60
CA GLN A 118 -3.86 4.46 -3.15
C GLN A 118 -4.12 3.05 -2.61
N ASN A 119 -5.01 2.29 -3.24
CA ASN A 119 -5.31 0.90 -2.85
C ASN A 119 -4.10 -0.02 -3.02
N LEU A 120 -3.33 0.14 -4.11
CA LEU A 120 -2.11 -0.64 -4.33
C LEU A 120 -1.03 -0.33 -3.29
N ILE A 121 -0.88 0.93 -2.87
CA ILE A 121 0.05 1.30 -1.78
C ILE A 121 -0.33 0.57 -0.49
N VAL A 122 -1.61 0.61 -0.11
CA VAL A 122 -2.09 -0.08 1.10
C VAL A 122 -1.88 -1.59 1.00
N TYR A 123 -2.18 -2.18 -0.16
CA TYR A 123 -1.92 -3.60 -0.42
C TYR A 123 -0.42 -3.92 -0.27
N GLY A 124 0.46 -3.15 -0.91
CA GLY A 124 1.90 -3.35 -0.84
C GLY A 124 2.44 -3.23 0.59
N LEU A 125 1.87 -2.36 1.42
CA LEU A 125 2.22 -2.25 2.85
C LEU A 125 1.74 -3.46 3.66
N LYS A 126 0.56 -4.02 3.36
CA LYS A 126 0.03 -5.21 4.04
C LYS A 126 0.78 -6.49 3.65
N HIS A 127 1.34 -6.54 2.43
CA HIS A 127 1.91 -7.77 1.85
C HIS A 127 3.41 -7.70 1.54
N GLY A 128 4.06 -6.55 1.74
CA GLY A 128 5.47 -6.36 1.39
C GLY A 128 6.43 -7.12 2.30
N VAL A 129 6.06 -7.34 3.57
CA VAL A 129 6.87 -8.17 4.48
C VAL A 129 6.44 -9.63 4.32
N PRO A 130 7.34 -10.54 3.89
CA PRO A 130 7.01 -11.96 3.82
C PRO A 130 6.63 -12.45 5.21
N LYS A 131 5.43 -13.02 5.35
CA LYS A 131 5.09 -13.74 6.57
C LYS A 131 6.04 -14.92 6.66
N ALA A 132 6.89 -14.95 7.69
CA ALA A 132 7.70 -16.13 7.96
C ALA A 132 6.76 -17.32 8.04
N VAL A 133 6.91 -18.27 7.11
CA VAL A 133 6.21 -19.55 7.18
C VAL A 133 6.68 -20.18 8.49
N ASN A 134 5.79 -20.23 9.48
CA ASN A 134 6.09 -20.88 10.74
C ASN A 134 6.05 -22.39 10.49
N TRP A 135 7.18 -22.93 10.03
CA TRP A 135 7.36 -24.35 9.75
C TRP A 135 7.09 -25.22 10.98
N SER A 136 7.28 -24.71 12.19
CA SER A 136 6.98 -25.44 13.43
C SER A 136 5.50 -25.83 13.53
N LYS A 137 4.57 -24.99 13.05
CA LYS A 137 3.14 -25.35 13.00
C LYS A 137 2.78 -26.36 11.92
N LEU A 138 3.58 -26.49 10.87
CA LEU A 138 3.35 -27.46 9.79
C LEU A 138 3.76 -28.88 10.22
N TYR A 139 4.76 -29.02 11.11
CA TYR A 139 5.19 -30.31 11.64
C TYR A 139 4.35 -30.81 12.82
N GLU A 140 3.67 -29.94 13.57
CA GLU A 140 2.74 -30.34 14.64
C GLU A 140 1.50 -31.11 14.14
N VAL A 141 1.13 -30.97 12.86
CA VAL A 141 -0.07 -31.61 12.28
C VAL A 141 0.14 -33.08 11.88
N LYS A 142 1.37 -33.62 11.99
CA LYS A 142 1.69 -34.98 11.49
C LYS A 142 2.26 -35.97 12.50
N GLN A 143 2.11 -35.72 13.80
CA GLN A 143 2.63 -36.62 14.83
C GLN A 143 1.56 -37.03 15.85
N ASN A 144 0.43 -37.54 15.37
CA ASN A 144 -0.54 -38.21 16.26
C ASN A 144 -1.12 -39.52 15.72
N GLU A 145 -0.52 -40.12 14.70
CA GLU A 145 -0.82 -41.50 14.31
C GLU A 145 0.42 -42.36 14.62
N SER A 146 0.33 -43.14 15.68
CA SER A 146 1.31 -44.17 16.00
C SER A 146 1.24 -45.28 14.93
N PRO A 147 2.37 -45.78 14.38
CA PRO A 147 2.38 -46.86 13.38
C PRO A 147 1.83 -48.23 13.85
N THR A 148 1.14 -48.29 14.99
CA THR A 148 0.81 -49.54 15.69
C THR A 148 -0.54 -50.14 15.28
N ASP A 149 -1.39 -49.41 14.52
CA ASP A 149 -2.72 -49.92 14.12
C ASP A 149 -2.73 -50.69 12.79
N PHE A 150 -1.57 -50.97 12.18
CA PHE A 150 -1.48 -51.76 10.93
C PHE A 150 -1.29 -53.27 11.13
N LEU A 151 -1.33 -53.77 12.36
CA LEU A 151 -1.23 -55.21 12.66
C LEU A 151 -2.34 -55.62 13.64
N ASN A 152 -3.55 -55.81 13.12
CA ASN A 152 -4.53 -56.80 13.63
C ASN A 152 -5.61 -57.08 12.58
#